data_AF-A0A0N0AQV1-F1
#
_entry.id   AF-A0A0N0AQV1-F1
#
_cell.length_a   1.000
_cell.length_b   1.000
_cell.length_c   1.000
_cell.angle_alpha   90.00
_cell.angle_beta   90.00
_cell.angle_gamma   90.00
#
_symmetry.space_group_name_H-M   'P 1'
#
loop_
_entity.id
_entity.type
_entity.pdbx_description
1 polymer ?
#
loop_
_entity_poly.entity_id
_entity_poly.type
_entity_poly.pdbx_seq_one_letter_code
_entity_poly.pdbx_strand_id
1 'polypeptide(L)' 'MTHTEVPHLVGLTVRQARTTGHDAGVVVTSRDLDGPPLGELTWPGTWVVTAQDPAAGRRVPRGTPVMIDFEERPPVPG' A
#
# COMPACT_ATOMS: atom_id res chain seq x y z
N MET A 1 -7.93 -21.90 7.69
CA MET A 1 -7.68 -20.45 7.48
C MET A 1 -6.47 -20.31 6.57
N THR A 2 -6.64 -19.85 5.34
CA THR A 2 -5.51 -19.59 4.44
C THR A 2 -4.79 -18.33 4.92
N HIS A 3 -3.52 -18.47 5.27
CA HIS A 3 -2.65 -17.35 5.60
C HIS A 3 -1.87 -16.93 4.35
N THR A 4 -1.42 -15.69 4.32
CA THR A 4 -0.47 -15.17 3.35
C THR A 4 0.62 -14.38 4.06
N GLU A 5 1.71 -14.11 3.35
CA GLU A 5 2.78 -13.25 3.84
C GLU A 5 2.57 -11.84 3.29
N VAL A 6 2.71 -10.86 4.17
CA VAL A 6 2.59 -9.46 3.79
C VAL A 6 3.75 -9.11 2.84
N PRO A 7 3.47 -8.63 1.62
CA PRO A 7 4.53 -8.25 0.68
C PRO A 7 5.28 -7.00 1.15
N HIS A 8 6.48 -6.81 0.62
CA HIS A 8 7.22 -5.56 0.80
C HIS A 8 6.68 -4.49 -0.15
N LEU A 9 6.03 -3.47 0.43
CA LEU A 9 5.35 -2.41 -0.31
C LEU A 9 6.12 -1.08 -0.30
N VAL A 10 6.97 -0.88 0.71
CA VAL A 10 7.76 0.35 0.86
C VAL A 10 8.63 0.58 -0.39
N GLY A 11 8.66 1.81 -0.88
CA GLY A 11 9.38 2.20 -2.10
C GLY A 11 8.60 1.97 -3.40
N LEU A 12 7.51 1.21 -3.39
CA LEU A 12 6.61 1.09 -4.55
C LEU A 12 5.74 2.34 -4.68
N THR A 13 5.29 2.62 -5.91
CA THR A 13 4.18 3.57 -6.09
C THR A 13 2.91 3.01 -5.47
N VAL A 14 1.99 3.87 -4.99
CA VAL A 14 0.72 3.41 -4.39
C VAL A 14 -0.08 2.53 -5.36
N ARG A 15 -0.03 2.85 -6.66
CA ARG A 15 -0.61 1.99 -7.72
C ARG A 15 0.01 0.59 -7.74
N GLN A 16 1.34 0.48 -7.75
CA GLN A 16 2.03 -0.81 -7.72
C GLN A 16 1.74 -1.57 -6.42
N ALA A 17 1.78 -0.88 -5.27
CA ALA A 17 1.52 -1.47 -3.98
C ALA A 17 0.12 -2.12 -3.92
N ARG A 18 -0.90 -1.47 -4.48
CA ARG A 18 -2.26 -2.03 -4.58
C ARG A 18 -2.31 -3.32 -5.40
N THR A 19 -1.66 -3.34 -6.56
CA THR A 19 -1.55 -4.56 -7.39
C THR A 19 -0.81 -5.67 -6.65
N THR A 20 0.37 -5.38 -6.08
CA THR A 20 1.18 -6.34 -5.34
C THR A 20 0.43 -6.91 -4.13
N GLY A 21 -0.29 -6.07 -3.38
CA GLY A 21 -1.08 -6.52 -2.24
C GLY A 21 -2.24 -7.43 -2.65
N HIS A 22 -2.98 -7.05 -3.69
CA HIS A 22 -4.06 -7.86 -4.24
C HIS A 22 -3.56 -9.25 -4.68
N ASP A 23 -2.44 -9.30 -5.40
CA ASP A 23 -1.86 -10.56 -5.89
C ASP A 23 -1.35 -11.45 -4.73
N ALA A 24 -0.80 -10.84 -3.68
CA ALA A 24 -0.42 -11.53 -2.45
C ALA A 24 -1.64 -11.97 -1.60
N GLY A 25 -2.83 -11.42 -1.84
CA GLY A 25 -4.05 -11.71 -1.09
C GLY A 25 -4.22 -10.90 0.19
N VAL A 26 -3.69 -9.69 0.23
CA VAL A 26 -3.93 -8.67 1.27
C VAL A 26 -4.63 -7.45 0.67
N VAL A 27 -5.21 -6.60 1.50
CA VAL A 27 -5.89 -5.38 1.05
C VAL A 27 -5.06 -4.16 1.42
N VAL A 28 -4.55 -3.41 0.44
CA VAL A 28 -3.78 -2.18 0.73
C VAL A 28 -4.73 -1.01 0.94
N THR A 29 -4.56 -0.29 2.04
CA THR A 29 -5.42 0.82 2.46
C THR A 29 -4.62 1.98 3.08
N SER A 30 -5.19 3.17 3.12
CA SER A 30 -4.68 4.29 3.94
C SER A 30 -4.85 3.98 5.44
N ARG A 31 -4.09 4.68 6.28
CA ARG A 31 -4.29 4.66 7.75
C ARG A 31 -5.63 5.24 8.18
N ASP A 32 -6.12 6.23 7.43
CA ASP A 32 -7.47 6.76 7.62
C ASP A 32 -8.46 5.86 6.86
N LEU A 33 -9.19 5.03 7.59
CA LEU A 33 -10.18 4.09 7.04
C LEU A 33 -11.52 4.76 6.74
N ASP A 34 -11.81 5.89 7.39
CA ASP A 34 -13.01 6.69 7.18
C ASP A 34 -12.79 7.81 6.15
N GLY A 35 -11.52 8.01 5.76
CA GLY A 35 -11.10 9.00 4.79
C GLY A 35 -11.39 8.65 3.33
N PRO A 36 -10.98 9.54 2.40
CA PRO A 36 -11.13 9.32 0.97
C PRO A 36 -10.39 8.05 0.54
N PRO A 37 -10.84 7.36 -0.51
CA PRO A 37 -10.15 6.19 -1.03
C PRO A 37 -8.73 6.56 -1.49
N LEU A 38 -7.79 5.61 -1.38
CA LEU A 38 -6.37 5.80 -1.77
C LEU A 38 -6.20 6.41 -3.16
N GLY A 39 -7.08 6.10 -4.11
CA GLY A 39 -7.03 6.68 -5.46
C GLY A 39 -7.28 8.18 -5.51
N GLU A 40 -8.15 8.70 -4.65
CA GLU A 40 -8.41 10.14 -4.52
C GLU A 40 -7.27 10.83 -3.76
N LEU A 41 -6.73 10.18 -2.73
CA LEU A 41 -5.60 10.70 -1.95
C LEU A 41 -4.29 10.77 -2.75
N THR A 42 -4.18 10.01 -3.84
CA THR A 42 -2.94 9.86 -4.61
C THR A 42 -3.07 10.36 -6.05
N TRP A 43 -4.00 11.28 -6.27
CA TRP A 43 -4.18 11.98 -7.54
C TRP A 43 -4.28 13.50 -7.32
N PRO A 44 -3.67 14.32 -8.20
CA PRO A 44 -2.72 13.95 -9.26
C PRO A 44 -1.34 13.56 -8.69
N GLY A 45 -0.41 13.16 -9.55
CA GLY A 45 1.00 12.94 -9.17
C GLY A 45 1.42 11.48 -9.02
N THR A 46 2.68 11.29 -8.59
CA THR A 46 3.24 9.96 -8.28
C THR A 46 3.45 9.87 -6.78
N TRP A 47 2.76 8.93 -6.14
CA TRP A 47 2.85 8.75 -4.70
C TRP A 47 3.55 7.44 -4.37
N VAL A 48 4.48 7.49 -3.43
CA VAL A 48 5.34 6.37 -3.06
C VAL A 48 5.09 5.98 -1.61
N VAL A 49 4.98 4.69 -1.38
CA VAL A 49 4.80 4.12 -0.04
C VAL A 49 6.08 4.33 0.77
N THR A 50 5.97 4.97 1.93
CA THR A 50 7.09 5.23 2.84
C THR A 50 7.06 4.33 4.06
N ALA A 51 5.88 3.85 4.47
CA ALA A 51 5.74 2.87 5.53
C ALA A 51 4.55 1.93 5.27
N GLN A 52 4.56 0.77 5.95
CA GLN A 52 3.47 -0.20 5.94
C GLN A 52 3.27 -0.82 7.32
N ASP A 53 2.03 -1.18 7.63
CA ASP A 53 1.67 -1.99 8.79
C ASP A 53 0.49 -2.92 8.43
N PRO A 54 0.58 -4.25 8.62
CA PRO A 54 1.71 -4.98 9.20
C PRO A 54 3.00 -4.94 8.37
N ALA A 55 4.13 -5.18 9.03
CA ALA A 55 5.44 -5.23 8.38
C ALA A 55 5.56 -6.38 7.35
N ALA A 56 6.43 -6.18 6.35
CA ALA A 56 6.70 -7.16 5.31
C ALA A 56 7.19 -8.50 5.90
N GLY A 57 6.80 -9.62 5.27
CA GLY A 57 7.11 -10.98 5.72
C GLY A 57 6.23 -11.47 6.89
N ARG A 58 5.39 -10.61 7.47
CA ARG A 58 4.45 -11.04 8.51
C ARG A 58 3.41 -11.99 7.92
N ARG A 59 3.23 -13.15 8.55
CA ARG A 59 2.09 -14.04 8.25
C ARG A 59 0.79 -13.49 8.82
N VAL A 60 -0.20 -13.31 7.96
CA VAL A 60 -1.53 -12.78 8.29
C VAL A 60 -2.61 -13.62 7.61
N PRO A 61 -3.86 -13.61 8.10
CA PRO A 61 -4.98 -14.14 7.34
C PRO A 61 -5.10 -13.48 5.96
N ARG A 62 -5.51 -14.23 4.94
CA ARG A 62 -5.84 -13.62 3.64
C ARG A 62 -6.96 -12.59 3.81
N GLY A 63 -6.87 -11.50 3.07
CA GLY A 63 -7.79 -10.36 3.16
C GLY A 63 -7.48 -9.39 4.30
N THR A 64 -6.45 -9.64 5.11
CA THR A 64 -6.02 -8.67 6.13
C THR A 64 -5.64 -7.33 5.48
N PRO A 65 -6.12 -6.20 6.02
CA PRO A 65 -5.72 -4.89 5.57
C PRO A 65 -4.25 -4.61 5.94
N VAL A 66 -3.52 -4.04 5.00
CA VAL A 66 -2.18 -3.48 5.17
C VAL A 66 -2.30 -1.98 4.98
N MET A 67 -2.18 -1.26 6.08
CA MET A 67 -2.17 0.20 6.11
C MET A 67 -0.83 0.71 5.59
N ILE A 68 -0.86 1.75 4.77
CA ILE A 68 0.35 2.39 4.24
C ILE A 68 0.39 3.88 4.57
N ASP A 69 1.60 4.37 4.79
CA ASP A 69 1.93 5.79 4.67
C ASP A 69 2.55 6.03 3.30
N PHE A 70 2.33 7.21 2.73
CA PHE A 70 2.79 7.53 1.39
C PHE A 70 3.04 9.03 1.27
N GLU A 71 3.97 9.36 0.41
CA GLU A 71 4.38 10.73 0.13
C GLU A 71 4.40 10.97 -1.37
N GLU A 72 4.09 12.20 -1.79
CA GLU A 72 4.20 12.59 -3.19
C GLU A 72 5.69 12.62 -3.56
N ARG A 73 6.05 11.88 -4.61
CA ARG A 73 7.36 11.97 -5.23
C ARG A 73 7.32 13.11 -6.26
N PRO A 74 8.13 14.18 -6.07
CA PRO A 74 8.24 15.23 -7.07
C PRO A 74 8.69 14.65 -8.42
N PRO A 75 8.16 15.14 -9.55
CA PRO A 75 8.71 14.80 -10.84
C PRO A 75 10.17 15.25 -10.88
N VAL A 76 11.07 14.37 -11.34
CA VAL A 76 12.46 14.74 -11.61
C VAL A 76 12.45 15.82 -12.71
N PRO A 77 13.02 17.01 -12.47
CA PRO A 77 13.22 17.98 -13.54
C PRO A 77 14.14 17.34 -14.59
N GLY A 78 13.71 17.34 -15.85
CA GLY A 78 14.52 16.92 -17.00
C GLY A 78 15.54 17.97 -17.40
#